data_AF-A0A536QFN4-F1
#
_entry.id   AF-A0A536QFN4-F1
#
_cell.length_a   1.000
_cell.length_b   1.000
_cell.length_c   1.000
_cell.angle_alpha   90.00
_cell.angle_beta   90.00
_cell.angle_gamma   90.00
#
_symmetry.space_group_name_H-M   'P 1'
#
loop_
_entity.id
_entity.type
_entity.pdbx_description
1 polymer ?
#
loop_
_entity_poly.entity_id
_entity_poly.type
_entity_poly.pdbx_seq_one_letter_code
_entity_poly.pdbx_strand_id
1 'polypeptide(L)'
;MFCFVQPLYVPNDHLWFNFGNRLRDLVSNRDWWEIPETNPEAVMRAIAEVVRVKGLPFLAKYQEPDDLASWKDGLGNPNNLEGVTYSKLLKGDTRSAKKGLAALAKLATAEEVAIRPWVGDIAARAVQVASALENDPETAKALLASWRAETAGNLGLALV
;
A
#
# COMPACT_ATOMS: atom_id res chain seq x y z
N MET A 1 -11.36 -11.84 5.02
CA MET A 1 -11.15 -10.87 3.94
C MET A 1 -9.86 -10.15 4.26
N PHE A 2 -8.95 -10.04 3.30
CA PHE A 2 -7.73 -9.25 3.45
C PHE A 2 -7.91 -7.99 2.62
N CYS A 3 -7.64 -6.82 3.19
CA CYS A 3 -7.68 -5.56 2.47
C CYS A 3 -6.55 -4.66 2.93
N PHE A 4 -5.59 -4.38 2.07
CA PHE A 4 -4.52 -3.43 2.35
C PHE A 4 -4.77 -2.16 1.56
N VAL A 5 -4.66 -1.01 2.22
CA VAL A 5 -4.73 0.31 1.60
C VAL A 5 -3.35 0.96 1.65
N GLN A 6 -2.98 1.64 0.58
CA GLN A 6 -1.79 2.46 0.54
C GLN A 6 -1.79 3.47 1.70
N PRO A 7 -0.77 3.48 2.58
CA PRO A 7 -0.59 4.58 3.51
C PRO A 7 -0.07 5.83 2.79
N LEU A 8 -0.45 7.02 3.26
CA LEU A 8 -0.09 8.29 2.61
C LEU A 8 1.42 8.58 2.60
N TYR A 9 2.20 7.97 3.49
CA TYR A 9 3.68 8.07 3.47
C TYR A 9 4.34 7.13 2.44
N VAL A 10 3.58 6.61 1.47
CA VAL A 10 4.08 5.98 0.24
C VAL A 10 3.67 6.88 -0.93
N PRO A 11 4.62 7.56 -1.60
CA PRO A 11 4.35 8.44 -2.74
C PRO A 11 3.58 7.76 -3.85
N ASN A 12 2.48 8.38 -4.26
CA ASN A 12 1.74 8.00 -5.47
C ASN A 12 0.82 9.13 -5.95
N ASP A 13 0.37 9.04 -7.19
CA ASP A 13 -0.63 9.95 -7.80
C ASP A 13 -2.04 9.36 -7.84
N HIS A 14 -2.20 8.10 -7.46
CA HIS A 14 -3.47 7.40 -7.36
C HIS A 14 -3.55 6.58 -6.07
N LEU A 15 -4.79 6.28 -5.65
CA LEU A 15 -5.03 5.34 -4.56
C LEU A 15 -4.98 3.92 -5.11
N TRP A 16 -4.11 3.07 -4.56
CA TRP A 16 -4.24 1.63 -4.74
C TRP A 16 -4.64 0.95 -3.42
N PHE A 17 -5.41 -0.10 -3.57
CA PHE A 17 -5.78 -1.01 -2.49
C PHE A 17 -5.93 -2.40 -3.08
N ASN A 18 -5.69 -3.41 -2.25
CA ASN A 18 -6.08 -4.77 -2.60
C ASN A 18 -7.23 -5.19 -1.70
N PHE A 19 -8.10 -6.07 -2.20
CA PHE A 19 -9.10 -6.75 -1.39
C PHE A 19 -9.32 -8.18 -1.89
N GLY A 20 -9.36 -9.13 -0.97
CA GLY A 20 -9.66 -10.53 -1.27
C GLY A 20 -11.17 -10.79 -1.15
N ASN A 21 -11.91 -10.62 -2.24
CA ASN A 21 -13.34 -10.94 -2.30
C ASN A 21 -13.79 -11.32 -3.69
N ARG A 22 -14.81 -12.19 -3.78
CA ARG A 22 -15.47 -12.43 -5.05
C ARG A 22 -16.43 -11.29 -5.34
N LEU A 23 -16.36 -10.75 -6.55
CA LEU A 23 -17.32 -9.75 -7.01
C LEU A 23 -18.65 -10.43 -7.34
N ARG A 24 -19.72 -9.67 -7.20
CA ARG A 24 -21.09 -10.15 -7.38
C ARG A 24 -21.84 -9.18 -8.27
N ASP A 25 -22.62 -9.73 -9.19
CA ASP A 25 -23.63 -8.97 -9.91
C ASP A 25 -24.69 -8.47 -8.92
N LEU A 26 -24.82 -7.15 -8.81
CA LEU A 26 -25.79 -6.52 -7.92
C LEU A 26 -27.23 -6.70 -8.41
N VAL A 27 -27.46 -7.03 -9.68
CA VAL A 27 -28.80 -7.26 -10.26
C VAL A 27 -29.24 -8.70 -10.03
N SER A 28 -28.44 -9.68 -10.47
CA SER A 28 -28.79 -11.11 -10.30
C SER A 28 -28.45 -11.67 -8.92
N ASN A 29 -27.71 -10.92 -8.09
CA ASN A 29 -27.20 -11.32 -6.78
C ASN A 29 -26.35 -12.62 -6.83
N ARG A 30 -25.69 -12.87 -7.96
CA ARG A 30 -24.80 -14.03 -8.17
C ARG A 30 -23.35 -13.59 -8.25
N ASP A 31 -22.49 -14.40 -7.64
CA ASP A 31 -21.06 -14.19 -7.72
C ASP A 31 -20.56 -14.40 -9.15
N TRP A 32 -19.65 -13.53 -9.59
CA TRP A 32 -18.97 -13.68 -10.87
C TRP A 32 -17.78 -14.63 -10.73
N TRP A 33 -17.66 -15.53 -11.71
CA TRP A 33 -16.45 -16.32 -11.93
C TRP A 33 -15.46 -15.60 -12.85
N GLU A 34 -15.99 -14.79 -13.77
CA GLU A 34 -15.24 -13.95 -14.70
C GLU A 34 -15.79 -12.53 -14.62
N ILE A 35 -14.92 -11.52 -14.70
CA ILE A 35 -15.33 -10.12 -14.66
C ILE A 35 -15.92 -9.77 -16.03
N PRO A 36 -17.19 -9.33 -16.10
CA PRO A 36 -17.81 -8.97 -17.38
C PRO A 36 -17.18 -7.70 -17.96
N GLU A 37 -16.39 -7.84 -19.02
CA GLU A 37 -15.75 -6.71 -19.72
C GLU A 37 -16.75 -5.79 -20.45
N THR A 38 -17.91 -6.33 -20.80
CA THR A 38 -18.96 -5.62 -21.54
C THR A 38 -19.75 -4.63 -20.70
N ASN A 39 -19.56 -4.62 -19.37
CA ASN A 39 -20.26 -3.71 -18.47
C ASN A 39 -19.35 -3.22 -17.32
N PRO A 40 -18.37 -2.35 -17.62
CA PRO A 40 -17.42 -1.84 -16.64
C PRO A 40 -18.10 -1.06 -15.51
N GLU A 41 -19.23 -0.40 -15.77
CA GLU A 41 -19.97 0.34 -14.75
C GLU A 41 -20.51 -0.60 -13.66
N ALA A 42 -21.13 -1.72 -14.04
CA ALA A 42 -21.62 -2.71 -13.09
C ALA A 42 -20.47 -3.30 -12.25
N VAL A 43 -19.31 -3.55 -12.87
CA VAL A 43 -18.11 -4.01 -12.17
C VAL A 43 -17.64 -2.99 -11.14
N MET A 44 -17.51 -1.72 -11.53
CA MET A 44 -17.08 -0.66 -10.61
C MET A 44 -18.06 -0.45 -9.46
N ARG A 45 -19.38 -0.55 -9.70
CA ARG A 45 -20.39 -0.52 -8.62
C ARG A 45 -20.24 -1.70 -7.67
N ALA A 46 -19.99 -2.91 -8.17
CA ALA A 46 -19.75 -4.09 -7.33
C ALA A 46 -18.48 -3.94 -6.48
N ILE A 47 -17.39 -3.41 -7.06
CA ILE A 47 -16.16 -3.08 -6.32
C ILE A 47 -16.47 -2.07 -5.22
N ALA A 48 -17.14 -0.96 -5.55
CA ALA A 48 -17.49 0.09 -4.60
C ALA A 48 -18.33 -0.46 -3.44
N GLU A 49 -19.30 -1.35 -3.72
CA GLU A 49 -20.12 -1.96 -2.67
C GLU A 49 -19.31 -2.89 -1.76
N VAL A 50 -18.40 -3.70 -2.31
CA VAL A 50 -17.50 -4.53 -1.50
C VAL A 50 -16.59 -3.68 -0.61
N VAL A 51 -16.02 -2.60 -1.17
CA VAL A 51 -15.21 -1.64 -0.42
C VAL A 51 -16.04 -1.03 0.71
N ARG A 52 -17.26 -0.55 0.42
CA ARG A 52 -18.12 0.09 1.41
C ARG A 52 -18.54 -0.86 2.53
N VAL A 53 -19.01 -2.06 2.20
CA VAL A 53 -19.62 -2.99 3.16
C VAL A 53 -18.58 -3.79 3.93
N LYS A 54 -17.44 -4.09 3.31
CA LYS A 54 -16.44 -4.96 3.92
C LYS A 54 -15.07 -4.27 4.04
N GLY A 55 -14.62 -3.56 3.01
CA GLY A 55 -13.34 -2.86 2.99
C GLY A 55 -13.20 -1.82 4.10
N LEU A 56 -14.10 -0.83 4.14
CA LEU A 56 -14.05 0.25 5.13
C LEU A 56 -14.16 -0.27 6.57
N PRO A 57 -15.10 -1.16 6.94
CA PRO A 57 -15.13 -1.73 8.29
C PRO A 57 -13.88 -2.51 8.67
N PHE A 58 -13.23 -3.15 7.70
CA PHE A 58 -11.96 -3.83 7.93
C PHE A 58 -10.82 -2.81 8.17
N LEU A 59 -10.73 -1.78 7.33
CA LEU A 59 -9.69 -0.74 7.40
C LEU A 59 -9.87 0.19 8.60
N ALA A 60 -11.07 0.31 9.17
CA ALA A 60 -11.34 1.11 10.37
C ALA A 60 -10.48 0.69 11.58
N LYS A 61 -9.85 -0.49 11.54
CA LYS A 61 -8.92 -1.00 12.57
C LYS A 61 -7.46 -0.59 12.34
N TYR A 62 -7.16 0.04 11.21
CA TYR A 62 -5.82 0.38 10.75
C TYR A 62 -5.78 1.86 10.38
N GLN A 63 -5.81 2.72 11.41
CA GLN A 63 -5.83 4.17 11.21
C GLN A 63 -4.46 4.79 11.40
N GLU A 64 -3.62 4.16 12.22
CA GLU A 64 -2.30 4.68 12.57
C GLU A 64 -1.18 3.82 11.96
N PRO A 65 0.02 4.41 11.75
CA PRO A 65 1.19 3.64 11.35
C PRO A 65 1.45 2.43 12.26
N ASP A 66 1.17 2.57 13.56
CA ASP A 66 1.36 1.51 14.54
C ASP A 66 0.50 0.27 14.28
N ASP A 67 -0.72 0.46 13.77
CA ASP A 67 -1.61 -0.64 13.40
C ASP A 67 -1.05 -1.40 12.20
N LEU A 68 -0.61 -0.66 11.17
CA LEU A 68 -0.02 -1.20 9.95
C LEU A 68 1.33 -1.88 10.19
N ALA A 69 2.13 -1.41 11.15
CA ALA A 69 3.42 -2.01 11.49
C ALA A 69 3.28 -3.48 11.94
N SER A 70 2.12 -3.83 12.50
CA SER A 70 1.80 -5.17 13.00
C SER A 70 1.21 -6.11 11.92
N TRP A 71 1.01 -5.61 10.70
CA TRP A 71 0.35 -6.34 9.63
C TRP A 71 1.17 -7.56 9.18
N LYS A 72 0.58 -8.76 9.29
CA LYS A 72 1.26 -10.04 9.02
C LYS A 72 1.13 -10.52 7.58
N ASP A 73 0.09 -10.10 6.85
CA ASP A 73 -0.25 -10.61 5.51
C ASP A 73 0.48 -9.89 4.36
N GLY A 74 1.59 -9.21 4.65
CA GLY A 74 2.33 -8.38 3.68
C GLY A 74 3.50 -9.07 2.98
N LEU A 75 3.86 -10.29 3.37
CA LEU A 75 5.15 -10.90 3.01
C LEU A 75 5.31 -11.30 1.54
N GLY A 76 4.24 -11.29 0.74
CA GLY A 76 4.29 -11.66 -0.69
C GLY A 76 4.01 -10.54 -1.68
N ASN A 77 3.60 -9.35 -1.21
CA ASN A 77 3.28 -8.22 -2.09
C ASN A 77 4.24 -7.06 -1.81
N PRO A 78 5.05 -6.62 -2.80
CA PRO A 78 6.00 -5.52 -2.61
C PRO A 78 5.38 -4.24 -2.05
N ASN A 79 4.16 -3.89 -2.50
CA ASN A 79 3.47 -2.69 -2.04
C ASN A 79 3.04 -2.80 -0.56
N ASN A 80 2.57 -3.97 -0.13
CA ASN A 80 2.23 -4.20 1.27
C ASN A 80 3.51 -4.15 2.12
N LEU A 81 4.60 -4.80 1.66
CA LEU A 81 5.88 -4.80 2.35
C LEU A 81 6.44 -3.38 2.52
N GLU A 82 6.32 -2.53 1.50
CA GLU A 82 6.72 -1.12 1.57
C GLU A 82 5.98 -0.39 2.68
N GLY A 83 4.64 -0.38 2.63
CA GLY A 83 3.83 0.31 3.63
C GLY A 83 4.09 -0.19 5.06
N VAL A 84 4.21 -1.51 5.25
CA VAL A 84 4.54 -2.10 6.57
C VAL A 84 5.96 -1.75 7.02
N THR A 85 6.92 -1.67 6.11
CA THR A 85 8.31 -1.32 6.43
C THR A 85 8.40 0.13 6.92
N TYR A 86 7.75 1.06 6.22
CA TYR A 86 7.70 2.46 6.62
C TYR A 86 6.93 2.66 7.93
N SER A 87 5.83 1.91 8.11
CA SER A 87 5.08 1.87 9.38
C SER A 87 5.95 1.49 10.58
N LYS A 88 6.78 0.44 10.43
CA LYS A 88 7.72 0.01 11.48
C LYS A 88 8.76 1.07 11.81
N LEU A 89 9.24 1.79 10.80
CA LEU A 89 10.15 2.90 10.99
C LEU A 89 9.49 4.05 11.78
N LEU A 90 8.28 4.44 11.43
CA LEU A 90 7.51 5.49 12.12
C LEU A 90 7.25 5.13 13.60
N LYS A 91 6.97 3.85 13.87
CA LYS A 91 6.84 3.30 15.24
C LYS A 91 8.17 3.25 16.03
N GLY A 92 9.30 3.48 15.37
CA GLY A 92 10.63 3.41 15.98
C GLY A 92 11.25 2.01 15.99
N ASP A 93 10.62 0.99 15.39
CA ASP A 93 11.24 -0.33 15.17
C ASP A 93 12.23 -0.28 14.00
N THR A 94 13.33 0.43 14.25
CA THR A 94 14.41 0.66 13.29
C THR A 94 15.06 -0.65 12.84
N ARG A 95 15.14 -1.65 13.72
CA ARG A 95 15.75 -2.95 13.40
C ARG A 95 14.93 -3.68 12.34
N SER A 96 13.61 -3.78 12.52
CA SER A 96 12.75 -4.43 11.54
C SER A 96 12.61 -3.61 10.27
N ALA A 97 12.58 -2.27 10.37
CA ALA A 97 12.57 -1.38 9.21
C ALA A 97 13.80 -1.60 8.32
N LYS A 98 15.02 -1.63 8.89
CA LYS A 98 16.25 -1.89 8.13
C LYS A 98 16.21 -3.22 7.38
N LYS A 99 15.66 -4.28 7.99
CA LYS A 99 15.47 -5.57 7.32
C LYS A 99 14.48 -5.47 6.15
N GLY A 100 13.37 -4.77 6.33
CA GLY A 100 12.37 -4.54 5.28
C GLY A 100 12.93 -3.74 4.11
N LEU A 101 13.65 -2.63 4.39
CA LEU A 101 14.28 -1.79 3.38
C LEU A 101 15.30 -2.58 2.54
N ALA A 102 16.13 -3.39 3.20
CA ALA A 102 17.09 -4.26 2.52
C ALA A 102 16.41 -5.34 1.66
N ALA A 103 15.22 -5.83 2.06
CA ALA A 103 14.45 -6.77 1.25
C ALA A 103 13.83 -6.08 0.03
N LEU A 104 13.23 -4.90 0.21
CA LEU A 104 12.64 -4.11 -0.88
C LEU A 104 13.67 -3.70 -1.92
N ALA A 105 14.86 -3.24 -1.49
CA ALA A 105 15.94 -2.88 -2.40
C ALA A 105 16.41 -4.06 -3.27
N LYS A 106 16.26 -5.30 -2.80
CA LYS A 106 16.62 -6.52 -3.55
C LYS A 106 15.54 -6.97 -4.53
N LEU A 107 14.34 -6.41 -4.49
CA LEU A 107 13.24 -6.81 -5.38
C LEU A 107 13.48 -6.37 -6.82
N ALA A 108 14.16 -5.24 -7.03
CA ALA A 108 14.39 -4.69 -8.37
C ALA A 108 15.55 -5.38 -9.11
N THR A 109 15.43 -6.69 -9.36
CA THR A 109 16.31 -7.37 -10.31
C THR A 109 15.99 -6.91 -11.74
N ALA A 110 16.96 -7.00 -12.65
CA ALA A 110 16.75 -6.58 -14.04
C ALA A 110 15.58 -7.32 -14.71
N GLU A 111 15.44 -8.62 -14.43
CA GLU A 111 14.32 -9.44 -14.90
C GLU A 111 12.99 -8.98 -14.31
N GLU A 112 12.96 -8.72 -13.00
CA GLU A 112 11.75 -8.31 -12.31
C GLU A 112 11.26 -6.94 -12.79
N VAL A 113 12.17 -5.97 -12.96
CA VAL A 113 11.83 -4.64 -13.47
C VAL A 113 11.38 -4.70 -14.93
N ALA A 114 11.89 -5.63 -15.73
CA ALA A 114 11.42 -5.82 -17.10
C ALA A 114 9.95 -6.32 -17.16
N ILE A 115 9.52 -7.13 -16.19
CA ILE A 115 8.15 -7.66 -16.10
C ILE A 115 7.21 -6.67 -15.38
N ARG A 116 7.68 -6.06 -14.29
CA ARG A 116 6.94 -5.15 -13.41
C ARG A 116 7.76 -3.89 -13.13
N PRO A 117 7.77 -2.91 -14.05
CA PRO A 117 8.60 -1.69 -13.91
C PRO A 117 8.42 -0.95 -12.58
N TRP A 118 7.19 -0.94 -12.05
CA TRP A 118 6.83 -0.31 -10.78
C TRP A 118 7.56 -0.89 -9.55
N VAL A 119 8.10 -2.12 -9.64
CA VAL A 119 8.95 -2.69 -8.58
C VAL A 119 10.26 -1.91 -8.45
N GLY A 120 10.76 -1.36 -9.56
CA GLY A 120 11.92 -0.47 -9.57
C GLY A 120 11.69 0.79 -8.72
N ASP A 121 10.49 1.39 -8.81
CA ASP A 121 10.14 2.59 -8.04
C ASP A 121 10.09 2.29 -6.54
N ILE A 122 9.54 1.14 -6.14
CA ILE A 122 9.52 0.69 -4.74
C ILE A 122 10.95 0.53 -4.21
N ALA A 123 11.82 -0.14 -4.97
CA ALA A 123 13.21 -0.34 -4.56
C ALA A 123 13.97 0.99 -4.45
N ALA A 124 13.75 1.91 -5.39
CA ALA A 124 14.37 3.24 -5.36
C ALA A 124 13.95 4.03 -4.12
N ARG A 125 12.65 4.05 -3.77
CA ARG A 125 12.16 4.68 -2.54
C ARG A 125 12.73 4.01 -1.29
N ALA A 126 12.81 2.68 -1.26
CA ALA A 126 13.41 1.96 -0.14
C ALA A 126 14.89 2.32 0.07
N VAL A 127 15.65 2.53 -1.02
CA VAL A 127 17.04 3.03 -0.94
C VAL A 127 17.08 4.45 -0.37
N GLN A 128 16.20 5.35 -0.81
CA GLN A 128 16.14 6.72 -0.27
C GLN A 128 15.85 6.74 1.23
N VAL A 129 14.88 5.95 1.70
CA VAL A 129 14.57 5.83 3.13
C VAL A 129 15.72 5.18 3.90
N ALA A 130 16.39 4.18 3.32
CA ALA A 130 17.56 3.56 3.94
C ALA A 130 18.71 4.55 4.11
N SER A 131 19.05 5.33 3.09
CA SER A 131 20.09 6.37 3.17
C SER A 131 19.73 7.46 4.19
N ALA A 132 18.46 7.87 4.26
CA ALA A 132 18.00 8.81 5.29
C ALA A 132 18.17 8.23 6.71
N LEU A 133 17.88 6.93 6.88
CA LEU A 133 17.98 6.21 8.15
C LEU A 133 19.42 5.93 8.59
N GLU A 134 20.37 5.90 7.66
CA GLU A 134 21.80 5.75 7.95
C GLU A 134 22.37 7.00 8.64
N ASN A 135 21.88 8.19 8.29
CA ASN A 135 22.23 9.43 8.98
C ASN A 135 21.68 9.41 10.40
N ASP A 136 20.35 9.36 10.53
CA ASP A 136 19.64 9.21 11.80
C ASP A 136 18.15 8.85 11.58
N PRO A 137 17.45 8.27 12.59
CA PRO A 137 16.05 7.92 12.46
C PRO A 137 15.08 9.08 12.22
N GLU A 138 15.38 10.29 12.71
CA GLU A 138 14.49 11.44 12.57
C GLU A 138 14.51 12.00 11.15
N THR A 139 15.67 11.99 10.47
CA THR A 139 15.77 12.32 9.05
C THR A 139 14.89 11.41 8.19
N ALA A 140 14.89 10.11 8.47
CA ALA A 140 14.04 9.16 7.75
C ALA A 140 12.54 9.38 8.02
N LYS A 141 12.16 9.68 9.26
CA LYS A 141 10.76 10.04 9.60
C LYS A 141 10.33 11.34 8.95
N ALA A 142 11.21 12.35 8.88
CA ALA A 142 10.94 13.62 8.22
C ALA A 142 10.69 13.43 6.71
N LEU A 143 11.45 12.55 6.05
CA LEU A 143 11.22 12.16 4.65
C LEU A 143 9.83 11.52 4.47
N LEU A 144 9.46 10.56 5.33
CA LEU A 144 8.13 9.94 5.27
C LEU A 144 7.01 10.95 5.53
N ALA A 145 7.24 11.94 6.39
CA ALA A 145 6.29 13.02 6.65
C ALA A 145 6.13 13.95 5.44
N SER A 146 7.21 14.28 4.72
CA SER A 146 7.11 15.07 3.49
C SER A 146 6.35 14.31 2.40
N TRP A 147 6.59 13.00 2.26
CA TRP A 147 5.84 12.14 1.35
C TRP A 147 4.36 12.04 1.70
N ARG A 148 4.00 12.05 2.99
CA ARG A 148 2.60 12.12 3.42
C ARG A 148 1.92 13.39 2.90
N ALA A 149 2.59 14.54 3.02
CA ALA A 149 2.07 15.80 2.52
C ALA A 149 1.95 15.82 1.00
N GLU A 150 2.98 15.35 0.30
CA GLU A 150 3.00 15.24 -1.16
C GLU A 150 1.88 14.34 -1.68
N THR A 151 1.78 13.11 -1.16
CA THR A 151 0.76 12.14 -1.58
C THR A 151 -0.64 12.66 -1.30
N ALA A 152 -0.87 13.30 -0.15
CA ALA A 152 -2.17 13.92 0.13
C ALA A 152 -2.50 15.01 -0.90
N GLY A 153 -1.54 15.85 -1.25
CA GLY A 153 -1.67 16.86 -2.31
C GLY A 153 -2.01 16.25 -3.67
N ASN A 154 -1.27 15.21 -4.07
CA ASN A 154 -1.50 14.51 -5.34
C ASN A 154 -2.90 13.88 -5.42
N LEU A 155 -3.40 13.36 -4.29
CA LEU A 155 -4.72 12.74 -4.18
C LEU A 155 -5.86 13.76 -3.95
N GLY A 156 -5.56 15.06 -3.84
CA GLY A 156 -6.56 16.09 -3.54
C GLY A 156 -7.18 15.97 -2.15
N LEU A 157 -6.45 15.39 -1.19
CA LEU A 157 -6.90 15.19 0.19
C LEU A 157 -6.45 16.35 1.08
N ALA A 158 -7.34 16.80 1.96
CA ALA A 158 -6.96 17.66 3.07
C ALA A 158 -6.37 16.80 4.21
N LEU A 159 -5.13 17.08 4.61
CA LEU A 159 -4.58 16.51 5.83
C LEU A 159 -5.29 17.13 7.04
N VAL A 160 -5.85 16.27 7.89
CA VAL A 160 -6.42 16.63 9.19
C VAL A 160 -5.37 16.44 10.27
#